data_AF-A0A2G5WRW2-F1
#
_entry.id   AF-A0A2G5WRW2-F1
#
_cell.length_a   1.000
_cell.length_b   1.000
_cell.length_c   1.000
_cell.angle_alpha   90.00
_cell.angle_beta   90.00
_cell.angle_gamma   90.00
#
_symmetry.space_group_name_H-M   'P 1'
#
loop_
_entity.id
_entity.type
_entity.pdbx_description
1 polymer ?
#
loop_
_entity_poly.entity_id
_entity_poly.type
_entity_poly.pdbx_seq_one_letter_code
_entity_poly.pdbx_strand_id
1 'polypeptide(L)'
;MRKRTLLLPILLLLTACSFNPSPQNTIIDWVDFVKWNDTTYEANYEINKLNKDWETAGEIGEVKYILDGHAGTNHQTKNGDAAYLQKGTKLFAMKGYDPAFRIIADGKVYEVTESDTAETVGDFIDIKGKVQRVILQSEQDLSFIGEFSDEHAEQLVEELLVMPYEPDRRATEGKRVFFGIELVDGTMTRSVYWSETGYVHYGGVASQKIKDIFEVEMDENEY
;
A
#
# COMPACT_ATOMS: atom_id res chain seq x y z
N MET A 1 -25.44 -44.84 -70.17
CA MET A 1 -23.99 -44.85 -69.85
C MET A 1 -23.67 -43.71 -68.86
N ARG A 2 -23.18 -44.09 -67.67
CA ARG A 2 -22.39 -43.32 -66.69
C ARG A 2 -22.81 -41.86 -66.37
N LYS A 3 -23.59 -41.69 -65.31
CA LYS A 3 -23.42 -40.57 -64.36
C LYS A 3 -22.99 -41.17 -63.02
N ARG A 4 -21.75 -40.93 -62.60
CA ARG A 4 -21.27 -41.24 -61.25
C ARG A 4 -20.52 -40.02 -60.74
N THR A 5 -21.27 -39.22 -59.99
CA THR A 5 -20.95 -38.63 -58.70
C THR A 5 -19.46 -38.48 -58.37
N LEU A 6 -19.00 -37.23 -58.29
CA LEU A 6 -17.95 -36.83 -57.37
C LEU A 6 -18.21 -35.36 -57.00
N LEU A 7 -18.94 -35.14 -55.91
CA LEU A 7 -19.07 -33.82 -55.28
C LEU A 7 -18.63 -33.96 -53.81
N LEU A 8 -17.59 -33.20 -53.49
CA LEU A 8 -17.19 -32.67 -52.19
C LEU A 8 -16.86 -33.64 -51.04
N PRO A 9 -15.56 -33.73 -50.67
CA PRO A 9 -15.12 -33.76 -49.28
C PRO A 9 -14.47 -32.40 -48.95
N ILE A 10 -15.25 -31.31 -48.92
CA ILE A 10 -14.76 -29.97 -48.52
C ILE A 10 -15.64 -29.34 -47.40
N LEU A 11 -16.65 -30.06 -46.90
CA LEU A 11 -17.56 -29.52 -45.88
C LEU A 11 -17.19 -29.83 -44.42
N LEU A 12 -16.00 -30.39 -44.14
CA LEU A 12 -15.60 -30.82 -42.79
C LEU A 12 -14.50 -29.99 -42.12
N LEU A 13 -14.16 -28.80 -42.65
CA LEU A 13 -13.13 -27.93 -42.09
C LEU A 13 -13.63 -26.58 -41.55
N LEU A 14 -14.94 -26.42 -41.31
CA LEU A 14 -15.52 -25.15 -40.84
C LEU A 14 -16.10 -25.16 -39.41
N THR A 15 -15.77 -26.16 -38.58
CA THR A 15 -16.01 -26.06 -37.13
C THR A 15 -14.74 -25.60 -36.42
N ALA A 16 -14.17 -24.47 -36.86
CA ALA A 16 -13.35 -23.67 -35.97
C ALA A 16 -14.32 -22.98 -35.02
N CYS A 17 -14.34 -23.43 -33.77
CA CYS A 17 -15.14 -22.83 -32.72
C CYS A 17 -14.92 -21.32 -32.72
N SER A 18 -15.96 -20.55 -32.99
CA SER A 18 -16.02 -19.15 -32.57
C SER A 18 -16.05 -19.14 -31.05
N PHE A 19 -14.88 -19.22 -30.44
CA PHE A 19 -14.67 -18.78 -29.06
C PHE A 19 -14.89 -17.27 -29.10
N ASN A 20 -16.16 -16.86 -28.97
CA ASN A 20 -16.46 -15.55 -28.42
C ASN A 20 -16.28 -15.73 -26.91
N PRO A 21 -15.15 -15.31 -26.31
CA PRO A 21 -15.20 -15.08 -24.87
C PRO A 21 -16.29 -14.05 -24.68
N SER A 22 -17.43 -14.47 -24.13
CA SER A 22 -18.33 -13.53 -23.48
C SER A 22 -17.44 -12.66 -22.60
N PRO A 23 -17.55 -11.32 -22.62
CA PRO A 23 -16.87 -10.50 -21.65
C PRO A 23 -17.36 -11.00 -20.29
N GLN A 24 -16.55 -11.79 -19.62
CA GLN A 24 -16.72 -12.04 -18.20
C GLN A 24 -16.49 -10.67 -17.59
N ASN A 25 -17.58 -9.95 -17.36
CA ASN A 25 -17.59 -8.75 -16.56
C ASN A 25 -17.28 -9.19 -15.13
N THR A 26 -16.01 -9.50 -14.87
CA THR A 26 -15.51 -9.72 -13.54
C THR A 26 -15.56 -8.37 -12.85
N ILE A 27 -16.46 -8.24 -11.87
CA ILE A 27 -16.43 -7.13 -10.94
C ILE A 27 -15.23 -7.38 -10.03
N ILE A 28 -14.25 -6.49 -10.10
CA ILE A 28 -13.07 -6.53 -9.25
C ILE A 28 -13.35 -5.57 -8.08
N ASP A 29 -13.27 -6.10 -6.87
CA ASP A 29 -13.28 -5.29 -5.64
C ASP A 29 -11.85 -4.83 -5.38
N TRP A 30 -11.63 -3.52 -5.50
CA TRP A 30 -10.31 -2.91 -5.37
C TRP A 30 -10.08 -2.42 -3.94
N VAL A 31 -8.82 -2.41 -3.50
CA VAL A 31 -8.42 -1.55 -2.38
C VAL A 31 -8.54 -0.09 -2.83
N ASP A 32 -8.98 0.84 -1.96
CA ASP A 32 -9.07 2.27 -2.31
C ASP A 32 -7.67 2.86 -2.41
N PHE A 33 -7.09 2.85 -3.62
CA PHE A 33 -5.73 3.31 -3.88
C PHE A 33 -5.64 4.32 -5.04
N VAL A 34 -4.52 5.05 -5.07
CA VAL A 34 -4.07 5.91 -6.18
C VAL A 34 -2.61 5.58 -6.50
N LYS A 35 -2.26 5.44 -7.79
CA LYS A 35 -0.85 5.37 -8.21
C LYS A 35 -0.41 6.69 -8.80
N TRP A 36 0.60 7.31 -8.22
CA TRP A 36 1.15 8.59 -8.67
C TRP A 36 2.66 8.62 -8.42
N ASN A 37 3.42 9.16 -9.39
CA ASN A 37 4.87 9.27 -9.33
C ASN A 37 5.58 7.96 -8.93
N ASP A 38 5.15 6.86 -9.56
CA ASP A 38 5.67 5.51 -9.35
C ASP A 38 5.52 5.02 -7.89
N THR A 39 4.57 5.60 -7.15
CA THR A 39 4.23 5.27 -5.77
C THR A 39 2.74 4.92 -5.69
N THR A 40 2.42 3.85 -4.97
CA THR A 40 1.06 3.44 -4.66
C THR A 40 0.69 3.99 -3.28
N TYR A 41 -0.46 4.66 -3.21
CA TYR A 41 -1.02 5.19 -1.97
C TYR A 41 -2.38 4.58 -1.72
N GLU A 42 -2.64 4.16 -0.50
CA GLU A 42 -3.95 3.65 -0.07
C GLU A 42 -4.67 4.67 0.81
N ALA A 43 -5.99 4.73 0.72
CA ALA A 43 -6.80 5.59 1.57
C ALA A 43 -6.59 5.19 3.04
N ASN A 44 -5.99 6.08 3.83
CA ASN A 44 -5.72 5.78 5.23
C ASN A 44 -7.01 5.90 6.05
N TYR A 45 -7.59 4.75 6.38
CA TYR A 45 -8.89 4.67 7.05
C TYR A 45 -8.94 5.38 8.41
N GLU A 46 -7.89 5.27 9.22
CA GLU A 46 -7.86 5.88 10.56
C GLU A 46 -7.74 7.40 10.48
N ILE A 47 -6.88 7.91 9.59
CA ILE A 47 -6.74 9.36 9.38
C ILE A 47 -8.04 9.94 8.82
N ASN A 48 -8.68 9.25 7.88
CA ASN A 48 -9.92 9.71 7.27
C ASN A 48 -11.11 9.68 8.24
N LYS A 49 -11.09 8.81 9.26
CA LYS A 49 -12.08 8.82 10.36
C LYS A 49 -12.00 10.04 11.27
N LEU A 50 -10.85 10.73 11.33
CA LEU A 50 -10.72 11.95 12.11
C LEU A 50 -11.62 13.07 11.58
N ASN A 51 -12.14 12.95 10.35
CA ASN A 51 -13.03 13.93 9.71
C ASN A 51 -12.49 15.36 9.80
N LYS A 52 -11.16 15.50 9.75
CA LYS A 52 -10.45 16.78 9.78
C LYS A 52 -10.28 17.30 8.36
N ASP A 53 -10.42 18.61 8.20
CA ASP A 53 -10.06 19.28 6.95
C ASP A 53 -8.54 19.45 6.91
N TRP A 54 -7.87 18.64 6.09
CA TRP A 54 -6.41 18.64 5.99
C TRP A 54 -5.97 19.71 4.99
N GLU A 55 -5.05 20.59 5.43
CA GLU A 55 -4.51 21.62 4.57
C GLU A 55 -3.68 21.03 3.42
N THR A 56 -3.83 21.60 2.23
CA THR A 56 -3.05 21.25 1.05
C THR A 56 -1.93 22.26 0.80
N ALA A 57 -0.79 21.80 0.28
CA ALA A 57 0.34 22.67 -0.07
C ALA A 57 0.40 23.02 -1.57
N GLY A 58 -0.31 22.29 -2.42
CA GLY A 58 -0.39 22.53 -3.86
C GLY A 58 -0.86 21.30 -4.64
N GLU A 59 -1.32 21.49 -5.88
CA GLU A 59 -1.65 20.41 -6.81
C GLU A 59 -0.36 19.74 -7.30
N ILE A 60 -0.31 18.41 -7.23
CA ILE A 60 0.83 17.58 -7.65
C ILE A 60 0.48 16.66 -8.83
N GLY A 61 -0.81 16.52 -9.14
CA GLY A 61 -1.25 15.68 -10.24
C GLY A 61 -2.77 15.56 -10.33
N GLU A 62 -3.20 14.61 -11.15
CA GLU A 62 -4.60 14.31 -11.36
C GLU A 62 -4.81 12.84 -11.71
N VAL A 63 -5.99 12.32 -11.38
CA VAL A 63 -6.45 11.00 -11.78
C VAL A 63 -6.78 11.02 -13.28
N LYS A 64 -6.21 10.08 -14.01
CA LYS A 64 -6.35 9.92 -15.47
C LYS A 64 -7.29 8.78 -15.82
N TYR A 65 -7.42 7.79 -14.94
CA TYR A 65 -8.20 6.58 -15.18
C TYR A 65 -8.74 6.00 -13.86
N ILE A 66 -10.04 5.71 -13.84
CA ILE A 66 -10.70 4.99 -12.75
C ILE A 66 -10.70 3.49 -13.09
N LEU A 67 -10.37 2.64 -12.13
CA LEU A 67 -10.32 1.19 -12.32
C LEU A 67 -11.69 0.54 -12.08
N ASP A 68 -12.42 0.99 -11.05
CA ASP A 68 -13.72 0.44 -10.72
C ASP A 68 -14.68 0.50 -11.92
N GLY A 69 -15.27 -0.65 -12.27
CA GLY A 69 -16.15 -0.82 -13.43
C GLY A 69 -15.51 -0.66 -14.81
N HIS A 70 -14.19 -0.40 -14.91
CA HIS A 70 -13.52 -0.10 -16.18
C HIS A 70 -12.31 -1.00 -16.47
N ALA A 71 -11.55 -1.39 -15.45
CA ALA A 71 -10.35 -2.20 -15.59
C ALA A 71 -10.66 -3.70 -15.57
N GLY A 72 -9.99 -4.45 -16.44
CA GLY A 72 -10.03 -5.91 -16.44
C GLY A 72 -8.98 -6.53 -15.51
N THR A 73 -9.06 -7.84 -15.30
CA THR A 73 -8.14 -8.58 -14.41
C THR A 73 -6.68 -8.59 -14.87
N ASN A 74 -6.41 -8.22 -16.12
CA ASN A 74 -5.08 -8.10 -16.71
C ASN A 74 -4.56 -6.66 -16.74
N HIS A 75 -5.28 -5.70 -16.13
CA HIS A 75 -4.83 -4.32 -16.05
C HIS A 75 -3.58 -4.21 -15.17
N GLN A 76 -2.58 -3.49 -15.66
CA GLN A 76 -1.39 -3.16 -14.90
C GLN A 76 -1.50 -1.70 -14.45
N THR A 77 -1.53 -1.50 -13.15
CA THR A 77 -1.64 -0.17 -12.53
C THR A 77 -0.46 0.72 -12.95
N LYS A 78 -0.74 1.98 -13.24
CA LYS A 78 0.24 2.99 -13.65
C LYS A 78 -0.11 4.38 -13.12
N ASN A 79 0.82 5.33 -13.25
CA ASN A 79 0.61 6.70 -12.78
C ASN A 79 -0.65 7.36 -13.36
N GLY A 80 -1.49 7.89 -12.46
CA GLY A 80 -2.80 8.48 -12.75
C GLY A 80 -3.95 7.49 -12.66
N ASP A 81 -3.70 6.22 -12.35
CA ASP A 81 -4.75 5.27 -12.02
C ASP A 81 -5.24 5.47 -10.58
N ALA A 82 -6.55 5.32 -10.38
CA ALA A 82 -7.16 5.25 -9.06
C ALA A 82 -8.24 4.18 -9.03
N ALA A 83 -8.40 3.51 -7.90
CA ALA A 83 -9.42 2.48 -7.71
C ALA A 83 -10.83 3.08 -7.89
N TYR A 84 -11.13 4.13 -7.11
CA TYR A 84 -12.50 4.68 -7.00
C TYR A 84 -12.61 6.18 -7.30
N LEU A 85 -11.49 6.91 -7.38
CA LEU A 85 -11.53 8.34 -7.67
C LEU A 85 -11.88 8.58 -9.14
N GLN A 86 -12.74 9.56 -9.38
CA GLN A 86 -13.15 9.92 -10.74
C GLN A 86 -11.99 10.50 -11.55
N LYS A 87 -12.02 10.26 -12.87
CA LYS A 87 -11.09 10.91 -13.79
C LYS A 87 -11.20 12.43 -13.66
N GLY A 88 -10.06 13.10 -13.55
CA GLY A 88 -9.95 14.54 -13.36
C GLY A 88 -9.90 14.98 -11.89
N THR A 89 -10.09 14.06 -10.93
CA THR A 89 -9.84 14.36 -9.51
C THR A 89 -8.41 14.82 -9.32
N LYS A 90 -8.23 15.97 -8.67
CA LYS A 90 -6.92 16.55 -8.39
C LYS A 90 -6.27 15.87 -7.20
N LEU A 91 -4.95 15.69 -7.30
CA LEU A 91 -4.10 15.17 -6.24
C LEU A 91 -3.32 16.35 -5.66
N PHE A 92 -3.26 16.43 -4.34
CA PHE A 92 -2.60 17.52 -3.63
C PHE A 92 -1.55 16.99 -2.66
N ALA A 93 -0.45 17.73 -2.51
CA ALA A 93 0.47 17.49 -1.40
C ALA A 93 -0.21 17.87 -0.08
N MET A 94 -0.10 17.00 0.92
CA MET A 94 -0.54 17.31 2.28
C MET A 94 0.44 18.30 2.92
N LYS A 95 -0.07 19.40 3.47
CA LYS A 95 0.79 20.42 4.07
C LYS A 95 1.52 19.87 5.29
N GLY A 96 2.84 20.07 5.31
CA GLY A 96 3.72 19.61 6.39
C GLY A 96 4.34 18.23 6.16
N TYR A 97 4.04 17.57 5.05
CA TYR A 97 4.62 16.28 4.67
C TYR A 97 5.15 16.29 3.24
N ASP A 98 6.15 15.46 2.99
CA ASP A 98 6.57 15.10 1.64
C ASP A 98 5.44 14.33 0.91
N PRO A 99 5.10 14.67 -0.35
CA PRO A 99 4.09 13.94 -1.11
C PRO A 99 4.47 12.48 -1.38
N ALA A 100 5.72 12.06 -1.24
CA ALA A 100 6.11 10.65 -1.25
C ALA A 100 5.45 9.85 -0.11
N PHE A 101 5.15 10.51 1.01
CA PHE A 101 4.51 9.88 2.17
C PHE A 101 2.99 9.96 2.12
N ARG A 102 2.44 11.17 1.95
CA ARG A 102 0.99 11.40 2.00
C ARG A 102 0.53 12.41 0.96
N ILE A 103 -0.59 12.08 0.34
CA ILE A 103 -1.29 12.96 -0.60
C ILE A 103 -2.76 13.08 -0.19
N ILE A 104 -3.42 14.13 -0.67
CA ILE A 104 -4.85 14.36 -0.49
C ILE A 104 -5.54 14.29 -1.83
N ALA A 105 -6.65 13.55 -1.89
CA ALA A 105 -7.54 13.53 -3.04
C ALA A 105 -8.99 13.39 -2.57
N ASP A 106 -9.88 14.24 -3.12
CA ASP A 106 -11.30 14.25 -2.75
C ASP A 106 -11.55 14.34 -1.22
N GLY A 107 -10.75 15.17 -0.54
CA GLY A 107 -10.83 15.38 0.91
C GLY A 107 -10.30 14.21 1.76
N LYS A 108 -9.85 13.11 1.14
CA LYS A 108 -9.26 11.96 1.84
C LYS A 108 -7.73 12.03 1.81
N VAL A 109 -7.11 11.58 2.89
CA VAL A 109 -5.68 11.30 2.97
C VAL A 109 -5.42 9.90 2.42
N TYR A 110 -4.48 9.83 1.50
CA TYR A 110 -3.88 8.60 1.00
C TYR A 110 -2.43 8.55 1.50
N GLU A 111 -2.04 7.42 2.09
CA GLU A 111 -0.70 7.16 2.63
C GLU A 111 -0.02 6.10 1.76
N VAL A 112 1.28 6.27 1.52
CA VAL A 112 2.08 5.36 0.73
C VAL A 112 2.06 3.94 1.31
N THR A 113 1.97 2.95 0.43
CA THR A 113 2.13 1.54 0.75
C THR A 113 3.26 0.87 -0.02
N GLU A 114 3.59 1.39 -1.21
CA GLU A 114 4.63 0.85 -2.08
C GLU A 114 5.25 1.95 -2.93
N SER A 115 6.55 1.88 -3.18
CA SER A 115 7.28 2.78 -4.08
C SER A 115 8.09 1.96 -5.08
N ASP A 116 8.01 2.26 -6.36
CA ASP A 116 8.79 1.54 -7.38
C ASP A 116 10.23 2.05 -7.48
N THR A 117 10.55 3.18 -6.81
CA THR A 117 11.82 3.90 -6.97
C THR A 117 12.60 4.11 -5.68
N ALA A 118 12.04 3.76 -4.53
CA ALA A 118 12.71 3.95 -3.24
C ALA A 118 13.91 3.00 -3.07
N GLU A 119 14.98 3.51 -2.48
CA GLU A 119 16.14 2.71 -2.08
C GLU A 119 16.09 2.40 -0.57
N THR A 120 15.50 3.30 0.20
CA THR A 120 15.30 3.18 1.65
C THR A 120 13.87 3.51 2.04
N VAL A 121 13.44 3.06 3.22
CA VAL A 121 12.12 3.40 3.75
C VAL A 121 11.95 4.91 3.96
N GLY A 122 13.03 5.62 4.31
CA GLY A 122 13.00 7.08 4.47
C GLY A 122 12.79 7.86 3.19
N ASP A 123 12.92 7.24 2.01
CA ASP A 123 12.64 7.89 0.73
C ASP A 123 11.14 8.13 0.51
N PHE A 124 10.29 7.38 1.22
CA PHE A 124 8.83 7.50 1.10
C PHE A 124 8.11 7.68 2.43
N ILE A 125 8.76 7.50 3.59
CA ILE A 125 8.15 7.80 4.89
C ILE A 125 8.72 9.08 5.48
N ASP A 126 7.88 10.10 5.66
CA ASP A 126 8.28 11.43 6.13
C ASP A 126 7.97 11.67 7.63
N ILE A 127 8.48 10.79 8.49
CA ILE A 127 8.21 10.84 9.95
C ILE A 127 9.30 11.49 10.79
N LYS A 128 10.47 11.78 10.21
CA LYS A 128 11.62 12.35 10.96
C LYS A 128 11.24 13.67 11.63
N GLY A 129 11.43 13.75 12.94
CA GLY A 129 11.10 14.93 13.74
C GLY A 129 9.61 15.22 13.87
N LYS A 130 8.74 14.29 13.46
CA LYS A 130 7.27 14.42 13.54
C LYS A 130 6.63 13.37 14.46
N VAL A 131 7.42 12.45 15.02
CA VAL A 131 6.94 11.40 15.92
C VAL A 131 6.62 11.98 17.29
N GLN A 132 5.42 11.66 17.79
CA GLN A 132 4.97 11.95 19.14
C GLN A 132 5.30 10.79 20.09
N ARG A 133 5.05 9.55 19.65
CA ARG A 133 5.36 8.30 20.36
C ARG A 133 5.21 7.09 19.45
N VAL A 134 5.73 5.94 19.90
CA VAL A 134 5.53 4.65 19.23
C VAL A 134 4.80 3.72 20.18
N ILE A 135 3.73 3.09 19.72
CA ILE A 135 2.85 2.22 20.52
C ILE A 135 2.82 0.80 19.99
N LEU A 136 2.67 -0.17 20.88
CA LEU A 136 2.33 -1.56 20.57
C LEU A 136 0.81 -1.74 20.56
N GLN A 137 0.32 -2.53 19.61
CA GLN A 137 -1.11 -2.76 19.41
C GLN A 137 -1.45 -4.24 19.35
N SER A 138 -2.63 -4.59 19.85
CA SER A 138 -3.18 -5.94 19.80
C SER A 138 -3.38 -6.43 18.37
N GLU A 139 -2.90 -7.64 18.10
CA GLU A 139 -3.16 -8.36 16.85
C GLU A 139 -4.66 -8.62 16.59
N GLN A 140 -5.49 -8.65 17.64
CA GLN A 140 -6.90 -8.99 17.54
C GLN A 140 -7.78 -7.82 17.11
N ASP A 141 -7.52 -6.64 17.67
CA ASP A 141 -8.43 -5.48 17.58
C ASP A 141 -7.71 -4.13 17.50
N LEU A 142 -6.38 -4.12 17.39
CA LEU A 142 -5.54 -2.92 17.32
C LEU A 142 -5.64 -2.01 18.56
N SER A 143 -6.18 -2.52 19.67
CA SER A 143 -6.18 -1.82 20.95
C SER A 143 -4.75 -1.60 21.45
N PHE A 144 -4.54 -0.52 22.21
CA PHE A 144 -3.26 -0.18 22.81
C PHE A 144 -2.83 -1.29 23.79
N ILE A 145 -1.59 -1.77 23.64
CA ILE A 145 -0.94 -2.69 24.58
C ILE A 145 0.08 -1.94 25.43
N GLY A 146 0.96 -1.18 24.77
CA GLY A 146 2.13 -0.60 25.41
C GLY A 146 2.71 0.54 24.58
N GLU A 147 3.70 1.23 25.15
CA GLU A 147 4.38 2.35 24.52
C GLU A 147 5.89 2.11 24.62
N PHE A 148 6.60 2.39 23.54
CA PHE A 148 8.05 2.33 23.52
C PHE A 148 8.61 3.42 24.43
N SER A 149 9.73 3.15 25.09
CA SER A 149 10.49 4.24 25.73
C SER A 149 10.90 5.30 24.70
N ASP A 150 11.01 6.57 25.13
CA ASP A 150 11.40 7.68 24.24
C ASP A 150 12.72 7.39 23.48
N GLU A 151 13.69 6.78 24.18
CA GLU A 151 14.97 6.38 23.60
C GLU A 151 14.80 5.32 22.51
N HIS A 152 14.05 4.25 22.77
CA HIS A 152 13.81 3.20 21.78
C HIS A 152 12.94 3.68 20.62
N ALA A 153 11.98 4.56 20.86
CA ALA A 153 11.18 5.19 19.81
C ALA A 153 12.06 6.02 18.87
N GLU A 154 12.98 6.84 19.41
CA GLU A 154 13.93 7.62 18.60
C GLU A 154 14.85 6.70 17.78
N GLN A 155 15.45 5.69 18.42
CA GLN A 155 16.33 4.73 17.75
C GLN A 155 15.60 3.93 16.67
N LEU A 156 14.34 3.54 16.92
CA LEU A 156 13.50 2.86 15.94
C LEU A 156 13.31 3.72 14.69
N VAL A 157 12.93 4.98 14.87
CA VAL A 157 12.68 5.91 13.76
C VAL A 157 13.95 6.15 12.95
N GLU A 158 15.10 6.35 13.60
CA GLU A 158 16.36 6.58 12.90
C GLU A 158 16.77 5.38 12.03
N GLU A 159 16.70 4.17 12.57
CA GLU A 159 17.07 2.95 11.87
C GLU A 159 16.05 2.58 10.78
N LEU A 160 14.75 2.79 11.03
CA LEU A 160 13.71 2.58 10.02
C LEU A 160 13.96 3.45 8.78
N LEU A 161 14.26 4.74 8.96
CA LEU A 161 14.42 5.67 7.84
C LEU A 161 15.63 5.35 6.95
N VAL A 162 16.66 4.67 7.46
CA VAL A 162 17.82 4.25 6.68
C VAL A 162 17.75 2.78 6.26
N MET A 163 16.69 2.07 6.64
CA MET A 163 16.50 0.66 6.32
C MET A 163 16.36 0.49 4.80
N PRO A 164 17.15 -0.41 4.16
CA PRO A 164 17.00 -0.71 2.75
C PRO A 164 15.57 -1.16 2.42
N TYR A 165 15.04 -0.64 1.31
CA TYR A 165 13.73 -0.99 0.80
C TYR A 165 13.86 -2.15 -0.20
N GLU A 166 13.28 -3.29 0.17
CA GLU A 166 13.29 -4.57 -0.53
C GLU A 166 11.84 -5.15 -0.57
N PRO A 167 10.90 -4.56 -1.31
CA PRO A 167 9.47 -4.91 -1.26
C PRO A 167 9.16 -6.36 -1.67
N ASP A 168 10.03 -6.94 -2.51
CA ASP A 168 9.93 -8.35 -2.94
C ASP A 168 10.42 -9.33 -1.87
N ARG A 169 11.18 -8.86 -0.87
CA ARG A 169 11.79 -9.69 0.18
C ARG A 169 10.83 -9.86 1.36
N ARG A 170 9.68 -10.47 1.09
CA ARG A 170 8.72 -10.84 2.15
C ARG A 170 9.24 -12.03 2.95
N ALA A 171 9.43 -11.84 4.25
CA ALA A 171 9.86 -12.88 5.19
C ALA A 171 8.99 -12.78 6.45
N THR A 172 7.84 -13.46 6.45
CA THR A 172 6.75 -13.23 7.42
C THR A 172 6.64 -14.34 8.48
N GLU A 173 7.77 -14.86 8.95
CA GLU A 173 7.85 -15.88 10.00
C GLU A 173 7.93 -15.28 11.41
N GLY A 174 7.38 -15.98 12.41
CA GLY A 174 7.34 -15.55 13.80
C GLY A 174 6.08 -14.80 14.23
N LYS A 175 6.12 -14.19 15.41
CA LYS A 175 5.02 -13.42 15.99
C LYS A 175 4.83 -12.12 15.23
N ARG A 176 3.56 -11.76 14.98
CA ARG A 176 3.19 -10.46 14.39
C ARG A 176 3.10 -9.41 15.48
N VAL A 177 3.95 -8.39 15.37
CA VAL A 177 4.00 -7.27 16.29
C VAL A 177 3.45 -6.05 15.59
N PHE A 178 2.24 -5.64 15.95
CA PHE A 178 1.62 -4.44 15.41
C PHE A 178 2.12 -3.24 16.20
N PHE A 179 2.61 -2.24 15.48
CA PHE A 179 3.03 -1.00 16.11
C PHE A 179 2.52 0.22 15.32
N GLY A 180 2.19 1.26 16.06
CA GLY A 180 1.75 2.54 15.53
C GLY A 180 2.79 3.62 15.83
N ILE A 181 3.10 4.44 14.85
CA ILE A 181 3.90 5.66 15.02
C ILE A 181 2.90 6.82 15.01
N GLU A 182 2.56 7.32 16.20
CA GLU A 182 1.71 8.49 16.34
C GLU A 182 2.54 9.75 16.06
N LEU A 183 1.99 10.66 15.26
CA LEU A 183 2.64 11.89 14.85
C LEU A 183 2.06 13.09 15.62
N VAL A 184 2.84 14.16 15.72
CA VAL A 184 2.49 15.38 16.48
C VAL A 184 1.20 16.07 16.00
N ASP A 185 0.73 15.76 14.79
CA ASP A 185 -0.51 16.29 14.23
C ASP A 185 -1.77 15.47 14.58
N GLY A 186 -1.59 14.40 15.37
CA GLY A 186 -2.63 13.47 15.81
C GLY A 186 -2.91 12.32 14.82
N THR A 187 -2.18 12.23 13.71
CA THR A 187 -2.26 11.08 12.80
C THR A 187 -1.38 9.93 13.29
N MET A 188 -1.56 8.75 12.70
CA MET A 188 -0.74 7.58 12.95
C MET A 188 -0.45 6.86 11.63
N THR A 189 0.81 6.44 11.44
CA THR A 189 1.15 5.40 10.47
C THR A 189 1.35 4.09 11.23
N ARG A 190 0.92 2.97 10.66
CA ARG A 190 0.94 1.66 11.32
C ARG A 190 1.70 0.68 10.46
N SER A 191 2.48 -0.19 11.11
CA SER A 191 3.16 -1.28 10.44
C SER A 191 3.14 -2.55 11.29
N VAL A 192 3.70 -3.61 10.72
CA VAL A 192 3.80 -4.92 11.35
C VAL A 192 5.25 -5.36 11.28
N TYR A 193 5.76 -5.84 12.41
CA TYR A 193 7.08 -6.46 12.54
C TYR A 193 6.93 -7.97 12.79
N TRP A 194 7.80 -8.76 12.18
CA TRP A 194 7.84 -10.22 12.34
C TRP A 194 9.07 -10.64 13.14
N SER A 195 8.84 -11.22 14.31
CA SER A 195 9.87 -11.39 15.34
C SER A 195 11.02 -12.33 14.95
N GLU A 196 10.77 -13.36 14.14
CA GLU A 196 11.83 -14.32 13.78
C GLU A 196 12.72 -13.78 12.65
N THR A 197 12.14 -13.08 11.68
CA THR A 197 12.87 -12.60 10.50
C THR A 197 13.43 -11.20 10.67
N GLY A 198 12.74 -10.37 11.43
CA GLY A 198 12.94 -8.94 11.48
C GLY A 198 12.24 -8.17 10.38
N TYR A 199 11.39 -8.81 9.57
CA TYR A 199 10.72 -8.11 8.49
C TYR A 199 9.76 -7.06 9.05
N VAL A 200 9.78 -5.87 8.47
CA VAL A 200 8.85 -4.78 8.77
C VAL A 200 8.00 -4.52 7.53
N HIS A 201 6.68 -4.37 7.69
CA HIS A 201 5.74 -4.05 6.62
C HIS A 201 5.86 -2.60 6.10
N TYR A 202 7.08 -2.09 6.07
CA TYR A 202 7.54 -1.01 5.22
C TYR A 202 8.46 -1.54 4.11
N GLY A 203 8.52 -2.86 3.93
CA GLY A 203 9.24 -3.51 2.84
C GLY A 203 10.73 -3.68 3.11
N GLY A 204 11.15 -3.94 4.35
CA GLY A 204 12.57 -4.12 4.68
C GLY A 204 12.80 -5.06 5.85
N VAL A 205 14.05 -5.41 6.10
CA VAL A 205 14.46 -6.24 7.24
C VAL A 205 15.22 -5.39 8.25
N ALA A 206 14.71 -5.39 9.48
CA ALA A 206 15.27 -4.71 10.63
C ALA A 206 16.73 -5.10 10.90
N SER A 207 17.53 -4.11 11.29
CA SER A 207 18.88 -4.33 11.83
C SER A 207 18.79 -5.09 13.17
N GLN A 208 19.88 -5.72 13.61
CA GLN A 208 19.88 -6.43 14.90
C GLN A 208 19.48 -5.51 16.06
N LYS A 209 19.93 -4.25 16.03
CA LYS A 209 19.56 -3.23 17.01
C LYS A 209 18.04 -3.06 17.12
N ILE A 210 17.34 -3.01 16.00
CA ILE A 210 15.87 -2.91 15.98
C ILE A 210 15.21 -4.18 16.52
N LYS A 211 15.75 -5.36 16.19
CA LYS A 211 15.25 -6.63 16.75
C LYS A 211 15.34 -6.64 18.27
N ASP A 212 16.49 -6.23 18.80
CA ASP A 212 16.74 -6.16 20.24
C ASP A 212 15.78 -5.16 20.92
N ILE A 213 15.53 -4.00 20.28
CA ILE A 213 14.54 -3.03 20.76
C ILE A 213 13.14 -3.66 20.84
N PHE A 214 12.68 -4.32 19.77
CA PHE A 214 11.37 -4.97 19.76
C PHE A 214 11.27 -6.06 20.82
N GLU A 215 12.33 -6.86 21.04
CA GLU A 215 12.35 -7.90 22.08
C GLU A 215 12.17 -7.29 23.48
N VAL A 216 12.93 -6.24 23.81
CA VAL A 216 12.81 -5.54 25.10
C VAL A 216 11.42 -4.94 25.28
N GLU A 217 10.93 -4.20 24.29
CA GLU A 217 9.63 -3.51 24.39
C GLU A 217 8.46 -4.48 24.43
N MET A 218 8.56 -5.63 23.75
CA MET A 218 7.56 -6.69 23.86
C MET A 218 7.54 -7.32 25.24
N ASP A 219 8.70 -7.63 25.81
CA ASP A 219 8.82 -8.27 27.12
C ASP A 219 8.34 -7.33 28.25
N GLU A 220 8.68 -6.05 28.18
CA GLU A 220 8.27 -5.04 29.18
C GLU A 220 6.76 -4.78 29.16
N ASN A 221 6.11 -4.91 28.01
CA ASN A 221 4.69 -4.64 27.84
C ASN A 221 3.81 -5.90 27.81
N GLU A 222 4.37 -7.08 28.15
CA GLU A 222 3.67 -8.37 28.14
C GLU A 222 2.94 -8.67 26.81
N TYR A 223 3.55 -8.26 25.68
CA TYR A 223 2.98 -8.36 24.34
C TYR A 223 2.75 -9.81 23.91
#